data_AF-A0A151M1K7-F1
#
_entry.id   AF-A0A151M1K7-F1
#
_cell.length_a   1.000
_cell.length_b   1.000
_cell.length_c   1.000
_cell.angle_alpha   90.00
_cell.angle_beta   90.00
_cell.angle_gamma   90.00
#
_symmetry.space_group_name_H-M   'P 1'
#
loop_
_entity.id
_entity.type
_entity.pdbx_description
1 polymer ?
#
loop_
_entity_poly.entity_id
_entity_poly.type
_entity_poly.pdbx_seq_one_letter_code
_entity_poly.pdbx_strand_id
1 'polypeptide(L)'
;MAVVGRLCVSVAWRAAWRGYISLPVNGSGCRYTNLRWALQTHCYISAPCGVTVQQSRQSSFFNKLTADELWKGVLANTSSRQKKGRGKRSKKKLRKDLNKGQIIGEGRSGILWPGLSIPVMVDGKAQVISQHKKEQREIQDEILRRRDEWEKKRKVKVKKERGWTGRSWGGISLGPPDPGPNGETYEDFDCQVLELKSVACMTGREGQKKSASALVVVGNGNGAAGFALGKAKDRLVALRKAKNQAIHYLHYIERYQDHTIYHDITTTFKKTTIQMRKKHKGYGLHCHRAIITVCKLIGITDMYAKVCGSPHMLNLTKALFKGLANQKTHQDLANEKSLHVVEFREEQGPLPILVASPQGAVRKDPETIEEVPDVKLEWNEIKLLPDHLSKHLVHHTDQQGPRKSCLLTQGFHICTPWHPNELRRRQNLHTHSFSSSKHPKIPILEPLSCLTSCPPPGRASIDIMPVISSVALKDAG
;
A
#
# COMPACT_ATOMS: atom_id res chain seq x y z
N MET A 1 7.23 49.28 -24.56
CA MET A 1 6.40 50.01 -23.58
C MET A 1 5.91 49.04 -22.52
N ALA A 2 6.09 49.42 -21.26
CA ALA A 2 6.08 48.57 -20.09
C ALA A 2 4.67 48.15 -19.62
N VAL A 3 4.57 46.96 -19.03
CA VAL A 3 3.42 46.50 -18.24
C VAL A 3 3.86 46.37 -16.78
N VAL A 4 3.02 46.92 -15.91
CA VAL A 4 3.25 47.27 -14.51
C VAL A 4 3.11 46.06 -13.58
N GLY A 5 4.11 45.84 -12.72
CA GLY A 5 4.01 45.02 -11.51
C GLY A 5 4.20 45.88 -10.26
N ARG A 6 3.20 45.95 -9.38
CA ARG A 6 3.30 46.61 -8.07
C ARG A 6 3.49 45.57 -6.96
N LEU A 7 4.68 45.56 -6.39
CA LEU A 7 4.96 45.07 -5.04
C LEU A 7 4.68 46.20 -4.05
N CYS A 8 3.94 45.91 -2.98
CA CYS A 8 3.65 46.86 -1.90
C CYS A 8 4.44 46.48 -0.65
N VAL A 9 5.17 47.46 -0.12
CA VAL A 9 5.92 47.48 1.14
C VAL A 9 5.29 48.55 2.03
N SER A 10 5.00 48.24 3.30
CA SER A 10 4.87 49.20 4.42
C SER A 10 4.62 48.40 5.72
N VAL A 11 5.51 48.45 6.72
CA VAL A 11 5.67 49.47 7.79
C VAL A 11 4.43 49.60 8.70
N ALA A 12 4.57 49.20 9.98
CA ALA A 12 4.13 49.93 11.20
C ALA A 12 4.12 48.99 12.43
N TRP A 13 4.29 49.37 13.70
CA TRP A 13 4.66 50.61 14.40
C TRP A 13 5.06 50.21 15.84
N ARG A 14 5.84 51.05 16.51
CA ARG A 14 6.21 50.96 17.94
C ARG A 14 5.01 51.32 18.82
N ALA A 15 4.88 50.66 19.98
CA ALA A 15 4.14 51.18 21.12
C ALA A 15 5.12 51.38 22.29
N ALA A 16 5.49 52.64 22.52
CA ALA A 16 5.92 53.12 23.82
C ALA A 16 4.67 53.26 24.70
N TRP A 17 4.80 53.15 26.02
CA TRP A 17 4.07 53.95 27.02
C TRP A 17 4.97 54.05 28.25
N ARG A 18 5.33 55.29 28.61
CA ARG A 18 5.93 55.67 29.89
C ARG A 18 4.81 56.29 30.72
N GLY A 19 4.69 55.86 31.96
CA GLY A 19 4.06 56.62 33.04
C GLY A 19 5.09 56.78 34.16
N TYR A 20 5.46 58.03 34.46
CA TYR A 20 6.25 58.42 35.62
C TYR A 20 5.40 58.33 36.89
N ILE A 21 6.01 58.00 38.03
CA ILE A 21 5.83 58.67 39.33
C ILE A 21 7.09 58.39 40.16
N SER A 22 7.68 59.47 40.67
CA SER A 22 8.83 59.51 41.58
C SER A 22 8.36 59.99 42.94
N LEU A 23 8.82 59.36 44.03
CA LEU A 23 8.80 59.89 45.39
C LEU A 23 10.07 59.40 46.14
N PRO A 24 10.78 60.27 46.88
CA PRO A 24 12.04 59.96 47.55
C PRO A 24 11.83 59.63 49.04
N VAL A 25 12.64 58.72 49.60
CA VAL A 25 12.87 58.67 51.05
C VAL A 25 14.35 58.42 51.34
N ASN A 26 14.94 59.39 52.04
CA ASN A 26 16.27 59.43 52.62
C ASN A 26 16.31 58.64 53.94
N GLY A 27 17.51 58.15 54.32
CA GLY A 27 17.83 57.67 55.67
C GLY A 27 18.53 56.31 55.66
N SER A 28 19.84 56.26 55.39
CA SER A 28 20.94 56.36 56.38
C SER A 28 21.31 55.00 57.02
N GLY A 29 22.51 54.51 56.73
CA GLY A 29 23.04 53.30 57.35
C GLY A 29 24.32 52.77 56.68
N CYS A 30 25.39 53.56 56.77
CA CYS A 30 26.79 53.26 56.40
C CYS A 30 27.21 51.81 56.80
N ARG A 31 28.11 51.11 56.09
CA ARG A 31 29.56 51.31 56.24
C ARG A 31 30.43 50.61 55.17
N TYR A 32 31.33 51.41 54.57
CA TYR A 32 32.73 51.15 54.13
C TYR A 32 32.94 50.22 52.91
N THR A 33 33.78 50.49 51.89
CA THR A 33 34.71 51.60 51.61
C THR A 33 35.04 51.68 50.12
N ASN A 34 35.25 52.91 49.69
CA ASN A 34 35.66 53.41 48.37
C ASN A 34 36.99 52.85 47.84
N LEU A 35 37.12 52.82 46.50
CA LEU A 35 38.05 53.70 45.75
C LEU A 35 37.60 53.84 44.27
N ARG A 36 36.98 55.01 43.97
CA ARG A 36 37.04 55.74 42.67
C ARG A 36 38.49 56.23 42.50
N TRP A 37 39.08 56.55 41.34
CA TRP A 37 38.64 56.96 40.01
C TRP A 37 39.91 56.97 39.14
N ALA A 38 39.79 56.69 37.83
CA ALA A 38 40.39 57.52 36.76
C ALA A 38 40.03 56.92 35.40
N LEU A 39 39.22 57.66 34.64
CA LEU A 39 39.10 57.48 33.20
C LEU A 39 40.37 58.04 32.56
N GLN A 40 41.15 57.20 31.90
CA GLN A 40 41.99 57.63 30.80
C GLN A 40 42.07 56.52 29.76
N THR A 41 41.48 56.85 28.62
CA THR A 41 41.67 56.29 27.29
C THR A 41 43.03 55.62 27.09
N HIS A 42 43.05 54.29 26.93
CA HIS A 42 43.93 53.61 25.99
C HIS A 42 43.31 52.26 25.63
N CYS A 43 42.95 52.13 24.35
CA CYS A 43 42.51 50.88 23.75
C CYS A 43 43.62 49.82 23.87
N TYR A 44 43.42 48.83 24.73
CA TYR A 44 44.04 47.52 24.58
C TYR A 44 42.93 46.50 24.39
N ILE A 45 42.96 45.86 23.22
CA ILE A 45 42.14 44.69 22.89
C ILE A 45 42.57 43.58 23.86
N SER A 46 41.89 43.48 25.00
CA SER A 46 41.97 42.29 25.86
C SER A 46 40.98 41.26 25.32
N ALA A 47 41.49 40.06 25.06
CA ALA A 47 40.73 38.94 24.53
C ALA A 47 39.48 38.66 25.39
N PRO A 48 38.35 38.26 24.80
CA PRO A 48 37.17 37.87 25.57
C PRO A 48 37.54 36.63 26.40
N CYS A 49 37.74 36.82 27.71
CA CYS A 49 37.82 35.72 28.66
C CYS A 49 36.45 35.03 28.69
N GLY A 50 36.35 33.93 27.95
CA GLY A 50 35.18 33.07 27.99
C GLY A 50 35.04 32.48 29.38
N VAL A 51 34.17 33.06 30.21
CA VAL A 51 33.74 32.43 31.46
C VAL A 51 32.92 31.19 31.08
N THR A 52 33.60 30.07 30.86
CA THR A 52 32.97 28.77 30.85
C THR A 52 32.53 28.47 32.28
N VAL A 53 31.26 28.74 32.57
CA VAL A 53 30.59 28.25 33.79
C VAL A 53 30.58 26.72 33.71
N GLN A 54 31.60 26.09 34.31
CA GLN A 54 31.65 24.66 34.45
C GLN A 54 30.58 24.27 35.46
N GLN A 55 29.46 23.69 34.99
CA GLN A 55 28.43 23.13 35.85
C GLN A 55 29.04 21.96 36.65
N SER A 56 29.58 22.23 37.84
CA SER A 56 29.98 21.19 38.77
C SER A 56 28.71 20.61 39.40
N ARG A 57 28.32 19.41 38.96
CA ARG A 57 27.31 18.63 39.68
C ARG A 57 28.02 17.96 40.85
N GLN A 58 27.66 18.31 42.07
CA GLN A 58 28.11 17.59 43.26
C GLN A 58 27.48 16.18 43.25
N SER A 59 28.19 15.20 42.69
CA SER A 59 27.77 13.79 42.72
C SER A 59 28.40 13.09 43.91
N SER A 60 27.60 12.70 44.89
CA SER A 60 28.01 11.80 45.99
C SER A 60 27.50 10.38 45.71
N PHE A 61 27.97 9.38 46.47
CA PHE A 61 27.46 8.02 46.39
C PHE A 61 25.96 7.96 46.71
N PHE A 62 25.53 8.67 47.75
CA PHE A 62 24.13 8.71 48.21
C PHE A 62 23.18 9.44 47.25
N ASN A 63 23.71 10.28 46.35
CA ASN A 63 22.90 11.01 45.36
C ASN A 63 22.84 10.30 43.99
N LYS A 64 23.26 9.02 43.90
CA LYS A 64 23.16 8.23 42.66
C LYS A 64 21.79 7.60 42.55
N LEU A 65 21.16 7.80 41.39
CA LEU A 65 19.87 7.22 41.06
C LEU A 65 20.02 5.93 40.25
N THR A 66 18.95 5.14 40.21
CA THR A 66 18.90 3.94 39.37
C THR A 66 18.87 4.31 37.89
N ALA A 67 19.32 3.38 37.03
CA ALA A 67 19.35 3.61 35.58
C ALA A 67 17.95 3.95 35.03
N ASP A 68 16.90 3.35 35.58
CA ASP A 68 15.52 3.56 35.12
C ASP A 68 15.02 4.97 35.42
N GLU A 69 15.34 5.52 36.58
CA GLU A 69 15.02 6.90 36.95
C GLU A 69 15.78 7.90 36.06
N LEU A 70 17.06 7.65 35.83
CA LEU A 70 17.89 8.46 34.92
C LEU A 70 17.31 8.44 33.50
N TRP A 71 17.00 7.26 32.95
CA TRP A 71 16.43 7.14 31.61
C TRP A 71 15.02 7.72 31.51
N LYS A 72 14.20 7.63 32.56
CA LYS A 72 12.87 8.27 32.63
C LYS A 72 12.99 9.79 32.50
N GLY A 73 13.96 10.40 33.19
CA GLY A 73 14.28 11.82 33.07
C GLY A 73 14.80 12.20 31.68
N VAL A 74 15.74 11.43 31.13
CA VAL A 74 16.37 11.71 29.82
C VAL A 74 15.38 11.58 28.65
N LEU A 75 14.49 10.60 28.68
CA LEU A 75 13.52 10.36 27.59
C LEU A 75 12.33 11.32 27.65
N ALA A 76 11.94 11.79 28.85
CA ALA A 76 10.83 12.72 29.07
C ALA A 76 9.51 12.31 28.39
N ASN A 77 9.26 10.99 28.29
CA ASN A 77 8.13 10.41 27.56
C ASN A 77 6.76 10.80 28.16
N THR A 78 6.70 11.10 29.47
CA THR A 78 5.48 11.46 30.20
C THR A 78 5.20 12.96 30.26
N SER A 79 6.03 13.78 29.61
CA SER A 79 5.91 15.25 29.69
C SER A 79 4.63 15.79 29.05
N SER A 80 4.12 16.91 29.57
CA SER A 80 2.98 17.65 29.01
C SER A 80 3.18 18.05 27.54
N ARG A 81 4.44 18.24 27.12
CA ARG A 81 4.84 18.54 25.74
C ARG A 81 4.52 17.40 24.76
N GLN A 82 4.66 16.13 25.19
CA GLN A 82 4.35 14.97 24.34
C GLN A 82 2.84 14.79 24.14
N LYS A 83 2.03 15.09 25.16
CA LYS A 83 0.56 14.90 25.12
C LYS A 83 -0.12 15.62 23.96
N LYS A 84 0.32 16.85 23.63
CA LYS A 84 -0.28 17.69 22.56
C LYS A 84 0.60 17.82 21.30
N GLY A 85 1.60 16.95 21.13
CA GLY A 85 2.44 16.95 19.91
C GLY A 85 3.32 18.20 19.74
N ARG A 86 3.68 18.89 20.82
CA ARG A 86 4.51 20.11 20.79
C ARG A 86 6.01 19.82 20.56
N GLY A 87 6.43 18.55 20.63
CA GLY A 87 7.81 18.13 20.41
C GLY A 87 8.07 17.64 18.98
N LYS A 88 9.13 18.15 18.35
CA LYS A 88 9.64 17.63 17.07
C LYS A 88 10.18 16.21 17.24
N ARG A 89 9.92 15.31 16.28
CA ARG A 89 10.35 13.89 16.32
C ARG A 89 11.65 13.59 15.57
N SER A 90 12.28 14.59 14.94
CA SER A 90 13.46 14.39 14.08
C SER A 90 14.67 13.82 14.83
N LYS A 91 14.96 14.34 16.03
CA LYS A 91 16.09 13.89 16.88
C LYS A 91 15.57 13.30 18.19
N LYS A 92 14.79 12.22 18.12
CA LYS A 92 14.26 11.54 19.30
C LYS A 92 15.39 10.76 20.00
N LYS A 93 15.54 10.94 21.32
CA LYS A 93 16.43 10.13 22.14
C LYS A 93 15.89 8.70 22.27
N LEU A 94 16.78 7.72 22.17
CA LEU A 94 16.46 6.30 22.31
C LEU A 94 17.14 5.75 23.56
N ARG A 95 16.40 4.94 24.35
CA ARG A 95 16.97 4.23 25.50
C ARG A 95 18.12 3.32 25.02
N LYS A 96 19.18 3.26 25.82
CA LYS A 96 20.26 2.29 25.67
C LYS A 96 20.38 1.56 26.99
N ASP A 97 20.42 0.24 26.94
CA ASP A 97 20.70 -0.56 28.12
C ASP A 97 22.22 -0.64 28.31
N LEU A 98 22.70 -0.28 29.51
CA LEU A 98 24.12 -0.25 29.85
C LEU A 98 24.57 -1.56 30.52
N ASN A 99 23.63 -2.39 31.00
CA ASN A 99 23.94 -3.66 31.65
C ASN A 99 24.17 -4.78 30.62
N LYS A 100 23.76 -4.55 29.36
CA LYS A 100 23.94 -5.52 28.28
C LYS A 100 25.41 -5.61 27.87
N GLY A 101 25.98 -6.82 27.98
CA GLY A 101 27.37 -7.09 27.59
C GLY A 101 28.39 -6.84 28.69
N GLN A 102 27.96 -6.76 29.96
CA GLN A 102 28.83 -6.75 31.13
C GLN A 102 28.74 -8.11 31.84
N ILE A 103 29.88 -8.63 32.29
CA ILE A 103 29.95 -9.88 33.07
C ILE A 103 30.24 -9.53 34.53
N ILE A 104 29.65 -10.27 35.46
CA ILE A 104 29.85 -10.06 36.90
C ILE A 104 31.31 -10.39 37.26
N GLY A 105 31.95 -9.52 38.05
CA GLY A 105 33.35 -9.67 38.46
C GLY A 105 34.35 -9.01 37.50
N GLU A 106 33.96 -8.65 36.29
CA GLU A 106 34.81 -7.87 35.39
C GLU A 106 34.89 -6.40 35.82
N GLY A 107 36.10 -5.86 35.87
CA GLY A 107 36.35 -4.49 36.28
C GLY A 107 37.60 -3.91 35.63
N ARG A 108 37.76 -2.59 35.71
CA ARG A 108 38.92 -1.87 35.13
C ARG A 108 40.26 -2.26 35.76
N SER A 109 40.23 -2.83 36.97
CA SER A 109 41.40 -3.34 37.66
C SER A 109 41.90 -4.69 37.11
N GLY A 110 41.08 -5.43 36.36
CA GLY A 110 41.49 -6.71 35.76
C GLY A 110 41.73 -7.81 36.78
N ILE A 111 41.03 -7.74 37.92
CA ILE A 111 41.10 -8.74 38.97
C ILE A 111 40.21 -9.92 38.56
N LEU A 112 40.78 -11.11 38.64
CA LEU A 112 40.07 -12.36 38.40
C LEU A 112 39.60 -12.92 39.73
N TRP A 113 38.28 -13.04 39.85
CA TRP A 113 37.64 -13.57 41.04
C TRP A 113 37.25 -15.03 40.82
N PRO A 114 37.85 -15.99 41.56
CA PRO A 114 37.41 -17.38 41.55
C PRO A 114 35.93 -17.47 41.93
N GLY A 115 35.13 -18.12 41.09
CA GLY A 115 33.68 -18.26 41.23
C GLY A 115 32.82 -17.15 40.63
N LEU A 116 33.41 -16.03 40.15
CA LEU A 116 32.68 -14.98 39.43
C LEU A 116 33.19 -14.81 38.00
N SER A 117 34.48 -14.47 37.86
CA SER A 117 35.11 -14.24 36.55
C SER A 117 35.79 -15.50 36.01
N ILE A 118 36.27 -16.37 36.91
CA ILE A 118 36.99 -17.59 36.59
C ILE A 118 36.40 -18.77 37.38
N PRO A 119 36.41 -20.01 36.86
CA PRO A 119 36.02 -21.19 37.62
C PRO A 119 36.81 -21.36 38.93
N VAL A 120 36.14 -21.86 39.97
CA VAL A 120 36.72 -22.03 41.31
C VAL A 120 37.88 -23.04 41.31
N MET A 121 37.79 -24.10 40.49
CA MET A 121 38.82 -25.12 40.36
C MET A 121 39.25 -25.26 38.90
N VAL A 122 40.55 -25.32 38.67
CA VAL A 122 41.16 -25.76 37.40
C VAL A 122 42.18 -26.83 37.73
N ASP A 123 42.12 -27.96 37.02
CA ASP A 123 42.98 -29.13 37.22
C ASP A 123 43.04 -29.64 38.67
N GLY A 124 41.89 -29.63 39.36
CA GLY A 124 41.76 -30.09 40.74
C GLY A 124 42.38 -29.17 41.80
N LYS A 125 42.87 -27.97 41.42
CA LYS A 125 43.43 -26.99 42.34
C LYS A 125 42.52 -25.77 42.44
N ALA A 126 42.31 -25.29 43.68
CA ALA A 126 41.57 -24.06 43.93
C ALA A 126 42.35 -22.86 43.38
N GLN A 127 41.68 -22.02 42.59
CA GLN A 127 42.30 -20.83 42.02
C GLN A 127 42.43 -19.71 43.04
N VAL A 128 43.53 -18.95 42.93
CA VAL A 128 43.80 -17.77 43.76
C VAL A 128 43.50 -16.50 42.96
N ILE A 129 43.12 -15.43 43.66
CA ILE A 129 42.89 -14.11 43.07
C ILE A 129 44.14 -13.67 42.29
N SER A 130 43.97 -13.36 41.01
CA SER A 130 45.04 -12.98 40.08
C SER A 130 44.67 -11.73 39.28
N GLN A 131 45.66 -11.08 38.65
CA GLN A 131 45.45 -9.82 37.91
C GLN A 131 46.12 -9.86 36.53
N HIS A 132 45.35 -9.64 35.46
CA HIS A 132 45.89 -9.55 34.10
C HIS A 132 45.95 -8.09 33.66
N LYS A 133 47.15 -7.49 33.59
CA LYS A 133 47.30 -6.07 33.20
C LYS A 133 47.47 -5.85 31.68
N LYS A 134 48.11 -6.79 30.96
CA LYS A 134 48.34 -6.68 29.50
C LYS A 134 47.09 -7.05 28.71
N GLU A 135 46.51 -8.20 29.00
CA GLU A 135 45.26 -8.70 28.38
C GLU A 135 44.05 -7.80 28.70
N GLN A 136 44.10 -7.02 29.78
CA GLN A 136 43.08 -6.02 30.15
C GLN A 136 42.72 -5.08 29.00
N ARG A 137 43.73 -4.61 28.25
CA ARG A 137 43.51 -3.66 27.15
C ARG A 137 42.80 -4.34 25.99
N GLU A 138 43.17 -5.57 25.68
CA GLU A 138 42.57 -6.38 24.63
C GLU A 138 41.11 -6.71 24.95
N ILE A 139 40.81 -7.09 26.20
CA ILE A 139 39.45 -7.32 26.68
C ILE A 139 38.60 -6.04 26.55
N GLN A 140 39.16 -4.88 26.94
CA GLN A 140 38.45 -3.60 26.78
C GLN A 140 38.19 -3.25 25.31
N ASP A 141 39.18 -3.45 24.44
CA ASP A 141 39.04 -3.24 23.00
C ASP A 141 38.00 -4.18 22.40
N GLU A 142 37.95 -5.43 22.85
CA GLU A 142 36.94 -6.39 22.43
C GLU A 142 35.53 -5.98 22.90
N ILE A 143 35.38 -5.53 24.15
CA ILE A 143 34.10 -4.98 24.66
C ILE A 143 33.66 -3.79 23.79
N LEU A 144 34.58 -2.89 23.42
CA LEU A 144 34.30 -1.75 22.54
C LEU A 144 33.89 -2.20 21.13
N ARG A 145 34.58 -3.20 20.55
CA ARG A 145 34.21 -3.78 19.25
C ARG A 145 32.82 -4.39 19.29
N ARG A 146 32.51 -5.21 20.29
CA ARG A 146 31.17 -5.82 20.48
C ARG A 146 30.09 -4.74 20.63
N ARG A 147 30.36 -3.67 21.38
CA ARG A 147 29.46 -2.52 21.52
C ARG A 147 29.19 -1.85 20.18
N ASP A 148 30.23 -1.57 19.41
CA ASP A 148 30.12 -0.88 18.13
C ASP A 148 29.43 -1.74 17.07
N GLU A 149 29.67 -3.05 17.05
CA GLU A 149 28.92 -4.01 16.26
C GLU A 149 27.42 -4.04 16.62
N TRP A 150 27.11 -4.04 17.92
CA TRP A 150 25.73 -3.98 18.37
C TRP A 150 25.04 -2.68 17.95
N GLU A 151 25.73 -1.54 18.04
CA GLU A 151 25.23 -0.27 17.53
C GLU A 151 25.03 -0.27 16.02
N LYS A 152 25.96 -0.87 15.26
CA LYS A 152 25.83 -1.04 13.80
C LYS A 152 24.57 -1.85 13.49
N LYS A 153 24.39 -3.02 14.10
CA LYS A 153 23.20 -3.87 13.94
C LYS A 153 21.91 -3.11 14.26
N ARG A 154 21.90 -2.28 15.30
CA ARG A 154 20.72 -1.46 15.68
C ARG A 154 20.42 -0.33 14.69
N LYS A 155 21.43 0.20 13.99
CA LYS A 155 21.29 1.28 13.00
C LYS A 155 20.88 0.73 11.62
N VAL A 156 21.16 -0.54 11.33
CA VAL A 156 20.73 -1.19 10.09
C VAL A 156 19.21 -1.22 10.02
N LYS A 157 18.66 -0.62 8.95
CA LYS A 157 17.23 -0.61 8.68
C LYS A 157 16.89 -1.75 7.73
N VAL A 158 16.00 -2.64 8.16
CA VAL A 158 15.47 -3.71 7.31
C VAL A 158 14.74 -3.10 6.10
N LYS A 159 15.06 -3.59 4.90
CA LYS A 159 14.35 -3.20 3.67
C LYS A 159 12.94 -3.79 3.74
N LYS A 160 11.94 -2.92 3.71
CA LYS A 160 10.53 -3.30 3.66
C LYS A 160 10.00 -3.04 2.26
N GLU A 161 9.19 -3.95 1.74
CA GLU A 161 8.44 -3.71 0.51
C GLU A 161 7.53 -2.50 0.67
N ARG A 162 7.57 -1.62 -0.33
CA ARG A 162 6.73 -0.43 -0.35
C ARG A 162 5.36 -0.78 -0.92
N GLY A 163 4.33 -0.08 -0.45
CA GLY A 163 3.03 -0.05 -1.12
C GLY A 163 3.04 0.91 -2.31
N TRP A 164 1.94 1.62 -2.53
CA TRP A 164 1.80 2.52 -3.69
C TRP A 164 2.83 3.66 -3.71
N THR A 165 3.22 4.17 -2.54
CA THR A 165 4.30 5.18 -2.41
C THR A 165 5.16 4.91 -1.17
N GLY A 166 6.39 5.42 -1.15
CA GLY A 166 7.36 5.08 -0.10
C GLY A 166 6.98 5.52 1.33
N ARG A 167 6.12 6.53 1.50
CA ARG A 167 5.65 6.99 2.83
C ARG A 167 4.18 6.62 3.11
N SER A 168 3.42 6.21 2.10
CA SER A 168 2.02 5.83 2.26
C SER A 168 1.92 4.42 2.84
N TRP A 169 0.82 4.18 3.56
CA TRP A 169 0.45 2.84 4.01
C TRP A 169 -0.38 2.07 2.97
N GLY A 170 -0.97 2.76 1.99
CA GLY A 170 -1.80 2.13 0.96
C GLY A 170 -1.02 1.13 0.12
N GLY A 171 -1.55 -0.08 -0.05
CA GLY A 171 -0.95 -1.19 -0.77
C GLY A 171 0.11 -1.98 0.02
N ILE A 172 0.32 -1.70 1.31
CA ILE A 172 1.20 -2.51 2.16
C ILE A 172 0.45 -3.76 2.64
N SER A 173 1.09 -4.93 2.52
CA SER A 173 0.63 -6.18 3.13
C SER A 173 0.85 -6.16 4.64
N LEU A 174 -0.17 -6.60 5.39
CA LEU A 174 -0.12 -6.76 6.85
C LEU A 174 0.19 -8.21 7.26
N GLY A 175 0.13 -9.15 6.32
CA GLY A 175 0.12 -10.59 6.60
C GLY A 175 -1.28 -11.09 6.96
N PRO A 176 -1.40 -12.39 7.26
CA PRO A 176 -2.69 -13.03 7.53
C PRO A 176 -3.35 -12.48 8.80
N PRO A 177 -4.68 -12.66 8.94
CA PRO A 177 -5.38 -12.31 10.15
C PRO A 177 -4.91 -13.08 11.38
N ASP A 178 -5.19 -12.54 12.57
CA ASP A 178 -4.88 -13.26 13.81
C ASP A 178 -5.85 -14.46 13.96
N PRO A 179 -5.40 -15.62 14.48
CA PRO A 179 -6.26 -16.78 14.65
C PRO A 179 -7.39 -16.52 15.65
N GLY A 180 -8.54 -17.15 15.42
CA GLY A 180 -9.71 -17.05 16.28
C GLY A 180 -9.53 -17.82 17.60
N PRO A 181 -10.33 -17.52 18.64
CA PRO A 181 -10.29 -18.24 19.91
C PRO A 181 -10.72 -19.72 19.78
N ASN A 182 -11.46 -20.05 18.73
CA ASN A 182 -11.98 -21.40 18.46
C ASN A 182 -10.99 -22.30 17.69
N GLY A 183 -9.75 -21.87 17.48
CA GLY A 183 -8.77 -22.57 16.64
C GLY A 183 -8.89 -22.30 15.14
N GLU A 184 -9.74 -21.34 14.74
CA GLU A 184 -9.86 -20.91 13.34
C GLU A 184 -8.56 -20.23 12.87
N THR A 185 -7.99 -20.74 11.79
CA THR A 185 -6.74 -20.26 11.20
C THR A 185 -6.98 -19.75 9.78
N TYR A 186 -6.31 -18.66 9.41
CA TYR A 186 -6.56 -17.92 8.16
C TYR A 186 -5.27 -17.68 7.37
N GLU A 187 -4.46 -18.73 7.21
CA GLU A 187 -3.15 -18.63 6.52
C GLU A 187 -3.30 -18.30 5.02
N ASP A 188 -4.38 -18.73 4.39
CA ASP A 188 -4.68 -18.48 2.97
C ASP A 188 -5.07 -17.02 2.67
N PHE A 189 -5.33 -16.22 3.71
CA PHE A 189 -5.83 -14.86 3.55
C PHE A 189 -4.71 -13.84 3.58
N ASP A 190 -4.65 -13.02 2.54
CA ASP A 190 -3.80 -11.85 2.52
C ASP A 190 -4.58 -10.59 2.90
N CYS A 191 -3.92 -9.72 3.67
CA CYS A 191 -4.50 -8.46 4.14
C CYS A 191 -3.70 -7.27 3.60
N GLN A 192 -4.36 -6.36 2.87
CA GLN A 192 -3.73 -5.15 2.34
C GLN A 192 -4.43 -3.88 2.82
N VAL A 193 -3.65 -2.85 3.15
CA VAL A 193 -4.19 -1.57 3.61
C VAL A 193 -4.61 -0.72 2.41
N LEU A 194 -5.84 -0.20 2.40
CA LEU A 194 -6.26 0.79 1.39
C LEU A 194 -5.97 2.21 1.84
N GLU A 195 -6.31 2.53 3.08
CA GLU A 195 -6.20 3.90 3.60
C GLU A 195 -5.93 3.92 5.11
N LEU A 196 -4.95 4.72 5.53
CA LEU A 196 -4.69 5.00 6.94
C LEU A 196 -4.69 6.51 7.17
N LYS A 197 -5.71 6.99 7.89
CA LYS A 197 -5.91 8.41 8.20
C LYS A 197 -5.75 8.68 9.69
N SER A 198 -5.22 9.85 10.04
CA SER A 198 -5.31 10.38 11.40
C SER A 198 -6.52 11.30 11.47
N VAL A 199 -7.52 10.92 12.26
CA VAL A 199 -8.73 11.70 12.52
C VAL A 199 -8.61 12.33 13.91
N ALA A 200 -9.28 13.48 14.11
CA ALA A 200 -9.28 14.17 15.38
C ALA A 200 -10.72 14.43 15.85
N CYS A 201 -10.94 14.32 17.15
CA CYS A 201 -12.19 14.68 17.82
C CYS A 201 -11.88 15.68 18.94
N MET A 202 -12.76 16.66 19.18
CA MET A 202 -12.61 17.61 20.28
C MET A 202 -13.19 16.99 21.57
N THR A 203 -12.44 17.08 22.67
CA THR A 203 -12.84 16.56 23.98
C THR A 203 -12.67 17.64 25.02
N GLY A 204 -13.60 17.76 25.98
CA GLY A 204 -13.58 18.84 26.98
C GLY A 204 -12.32 18.90 27.85
N ARG A 205 -11.73 17.74 28.20
CA ARG A 205 -10.51 17.67 29.04
C ARG A 205 -9.21 17.78 28.25
N GLU A 206 -9.09 17.01 27.17
CA GLU A 206 -7.82 16.88 26.43
C GLU A 206 -7.68 17.91 25.29
N GLY A 207 -8.78 18.53 24.87
CA GLY A 207 -8.87 19.28 23.63
C GLY A 207 -8.92 18.34 22.43
N GLN A 208 -8.09 18.59 21.42
CA GLN A 208 -8.05 17.77 20.21
C GLN A 208 -7.42 16.39 20.46
N LYS A 209 -8.25 15.35 20.55
CA LYS A 209 -7.85 13.95 20.69
C LYS A 209 -7.67 13.31 19.31
N LYS A 210 -6.46 12.83 19.02
CA LYS A 210 -6.11 12.18 17.74
C LYS A 210 -6.31 10.67 17.82
N SER A 211 -6.94 10.11 16.80
CA SER A 211 -7.15 8.68 16.58
C SER A 211 -6.75 8.30 15.16
N ALA A 212 -6.31 7.07 14.95
CA ALA A 212 -6.09 6.48 13.64
C ALA A 212 -7.34 5.75 13.15
N SER A 213 -7.67 5.93 11.87
CA SER A 213 -8.70 5.19 11.15
C SER A 213 -8.03 4.44 10.01
N ALA A 214 -8.17 3.11 9.99
CA ALA A 214 -7.59 2.22 9.00
C ALA A 214 -8.71 1.53 8.21
N LEU A 215 -8.62 1.56 6.89
CA LEU A 215 -9.44 0.77 5.98
C LEU A 215 -8.55 -0.34 5.40
N VAL A 216 -8.92 -1.58 5.68
CA VAL A 216 -8.16 -2.78 5.29
C VAL A 216 -9.09 -3.70 4.50
N VAL A 217 -8.52 -4.37 3.52
CA VAL A 217 -9.17 -5.42 2.71
C VAL A 217 -8.44 -6.72 2.96
N VAL A 218 -9.20 -7.81 3.01
CA VAL A 218 -8.75 -9.17 3.22
C VAL A 218 -9.31 -10.03 2.09
N GLY A 219 -8.53 -10.97 1.57
CA GLY A 219 -9.02 -11.93 0.58
C GLY A 219 -8.07 -13.10 0.36
N ASN A 220 -8.62 -14.20 -0.16
CA ASN A 220 -7.92 -15.47 -0.34
C ASN A 220 -7.47 -15.72 -1.80
N GLY A 221 -7.70 -14.78 -2.72
CA GLY A 221 -7.43 -14.96 -4.16
C GLY A 221 -8.40 -15.88 -4.90
N ASN A 222 -9.39 -16.46 -4.19
CA ASN A 222 -10.33 -17.44 -4.70
C ASN A 222 -11.78 -16.95 -4.55
N GLY A 223 -12.04 -15.70 -4.91
CA GLY A 223 -13.37 -15.10 -4.89
C GLY A 223 -13.86 -14.62 -3.52
N ALA A 224 -13.28 -15.07 -2.40
CA ALA A 224 -13.68 -14.60 -1.08
C ALA A 224 -12.86 -13.38 -0.66
N ALA A 225 -13.53 -12.23 -0.48
CA ALA A 225 -12.88 -11.01 -0.01
C ALA A 225 -13.82 -10.16 0.84
N GLY A 226 -13.24 -9.41 1.78
CA GLY A 226 -13.97 -8.56 2.71
C GLY A 226 -13.19 -7.32 3.04
N PHE A 227 -13.87 -6.32 3.58
CA PHE A 227 -13.22 -5.09 4.01
C PHE A 227 -13.81 -4.59 5.33
N ALA A 228 -12.99 -3.95 6.14
CA ALA A 228 -13.46 -3.33 7.38
C ALA A 228 -12.68 -2.06 7.71
N LEU A 229 -13.32 -1.26 8.57
CA LEU A 229 -12.77 -0.02 9.08
C LEU A 229 -12.48 -0.16 10.57
N GLY A 230 -11.21 -0.06 10.95
CA GLY A 230 -10.76 -0.07 12.34
C GLY A 230 -10.38 1.32 12.82
N LYS A 231 -10.87 1.72 14.01
CA LYS A 231 -10.45 2.96 14.69
C LYS A 231 -9.82 2.67 16.04
N ALA A 232 -8.67 3.29 16.30
CA ALA A 232 -8.00 3.23 17.60
C ALA A 232 -7.10 4.45 17.82
N LYS A 233 -6.58 4.63 19.04
CA LYS A 233 -5.59 5.68 19.34
C LYS A 233 -4.27 5.42 18.61
N ASP A 234 -3.81 4.17 18.65
CA ASP A 234 -2.58 3.73 17.99
C ASP A 234 -2.87 3.13 16.61
N ARG A 235 -1.97 3.42 15.66
CA ARG A 235 -2.11 3.00 14.26
C ARG A 235 -2.09 1.48 14.11
N LEU A 236 -1.18 0.80 14.80
CA LEU A 236 -1.04 -0.66 14.71
C LEU A 236 -2.26 -1.38 15.29
N VAL A 237 -2.82 -0.85 16.39
CA VAL A 237 -4.04 -1.38 16.99
C VAL A 237 -5.24 -1.17 16.05
N ALA A 238 -5.33 -0.03 15.37
CA ALA A 238 -6.38 0.22 14.38
C ALA A 238 -6.29 -0.76 13.20
N LEU A 239 -5.07 -1.03 12.71
CA LEU A 239 -4.83 -2.00 11.64
C LEU A 239 -5.22 -3.42 12.07
N ARG A 240 -4.82 -3.86 13.27
CA ARG A 240 -5.21 -5.17 13.82
C ARG A 240 -6.72 -5.32 13.92
N LYS A 241 -7.42 -4.30 14.46
CA LYS A 241 -8.88 -4.29 14.55
C LYS A 241 -9.54 -4.39 13.17
N ALA A 242 -9.07 -3.59 12.20
CA ALA A 242 -9.60 -3.63 10.84
C ALA A 242 -9.37 -5.00 10.17
N LYS A 243 -8.18 -5.59 10.36
CA LYS A 243 -7.80 -6.90 9.83
C LYS A 243 -8.76 -7.99 10.33
N ASN A 244 -8.89 -8.13 11.64
CA ASN A 244 -9.69 -9.20 12.23
C ASN A 244 -11.19 -8.99 11.99
N GLN A 245 -11.64 -7.73 11.96
CA GLN A 245 -13.04 -7.42 11.65
C GLN A 245 -13.42 -7.73 10.19
N ALA A 246 -12.49 -7.61 9.23
CA ALA A 246 -12.79 -7.82 7.81
C ALA A 246 -13.15 -9.28 7.48
N ILE A 247 -12.60 -10.26 8.20
CA ILE A 247 -12.92 -11.69 8.01
C ILE A 247 -14.39 -11.98 8.31
N HIS A 248 -14.96 -11.30 9.30
CA HIS A 248 -16.37 -11.51 9.66
C HIS A 248 -17.33 -10.95 8.61
N TYR A 249 -16.85 -10.14 7.66
CA TYR A 249 -17.66 -9.52 6.59
C TYR A 249 -17.08 -9.85 5.21
N LEU A 250 -16.94 -11.15 4.94
CA LEU A 250 -16.54 -11.64 3.62
C LEU A 250 -17.72 -11.65 2.64
N HIS A 251 -17.42 -11.28 1.40
CA HIS A 251 -18.27 -11.45 0.24
C HIS A 251 -17.66 -12.51 -0.67
N TYR A 252 -18.50 -13.39 -1.19
CA TYR A 252 -18.12 -14.25 -2.29
C TYR A 252 -18.39 -13.51 -3.61
N ILE A 253 -17.34 -13.32 -4.40
CA ILE A 253 -17.38 -12.66 -5.69
C ILE A 253 -17.17 -13.71 -6.77
N GLU A 254 -18.19 -13.92 -7.58
CA GLU A 254 -18.13 -14.85 -8.69
C GLU A 254 -17.21 -14.32 -9.80
N ARG A 255 -16.56 -15.23 -10.53
CA ARG A 255 -15.62 -14.87 -11.58
C ARG A 255 -15.92 -15.68 -12.82
N TYR A 256 -15.91 -15.03 -13.97
CA TYR A 256 -16.01 -15.70 -15.25
C TYR A 256 -14.65 -16.30 -15.61
N GLN A 257 -14.61 -17.64 -15.74
CA GLN A 257 -13.38 -18.41 -16.02
C GLN A 257 -12.21 -18.00 -15.10
N ASP A 258 -12.51 -17.73 -13.83
CA ASP A 258 -11.56 -17.33 -12.76
C ASP A 258 -10.65 -16.12 -13.04
N HIS A 259 -10.94 -15.29 -14.05
CA HIS A 259 -10.06 -14.17 -14.44
C HIS A 259 -10.75 -12.80 -14.50
N THR A 260 -12.03 -12.74 -14.90
CA THR A 260 -12.79 -11.48 -15.12
C THR A 260 -14.21 -11.55 -14.53
N ILE A 261 -14.95 -10.44 -14.59
CA ILE A 261 -16.38 -10.33 -14.28
C ILE A 261 -17.27 -10.87 -15.41
N TYR A 262 -18.54 -11.18 -15.11
CA TYR A 262 -19.47 -11.80 -16.08
C TYR A 262 -19.96 -10.85 -17.18
N HIS A 263 -20.30 -9.60 -16.84
CA HIS A 263 -20.81 -8.57 -17.74
C HIS A 263 -20.30 -7.19 -17.32
N ASP A 264 -20.59 -6.16 -18.11
CA ASP A 264 -20.20 -4.79 -17.81
C ASP A 264 -21.10 -4.22 -16.70
N ILE A 265 -20.48 -3.69 -15.64
CA ILE A 265 -21.18 -3.27 -14.42
C ILE A 265 -20.99 -1.78 -14.21
N THR A 266 -22.09 -1.03 -14.21
CA THR A 266 -22.10 0.37 -13.75
C THR A 266 -22.77 0.44 -12.39
N THR A 267 -22.00 0.78 -11.35
CA THR A 267 -22.50 0.87 -9.97
C THR A 267 -22.26 2.24 -9.38
N THR A 268 -23.29 2.78 -8.74
CA THR A 268 -23.22 4.04 -8.00
C THR A 268 -23.35 3.79 -6.50
N PHE A 269 -22.48 4.42 -5.72
CA PHE A 269 -22.60 4.49 -4.28
C PHE A 269 -22.37 5.94 -3.83
N LYS A 270 -23.43 6.56 -3.32
CA LYS A 270 -23.43 8.00 -3.01
C LYS A 270 -23.00 8.81 -4.24
N LYS A 271 -21.97 9.66 -4.12
CA LYS A 271 -21.42 10.49 -5.21
C LYS A 271 -20.27 9.82 -5.97
N THR A 272 -20.07 8.51 -5.80
CA THR A 272 -18.99 7.75 -6.45
C THR A 272 -19.62 6.75 -7.40
N THR A 273 -19.30 6.87 -8.69
CA THR A 273 -19.75 5.95 -9.74
C THR A 273 -18.55 5.15 -10.23
N ILE A 274 -18.70 3.84 -10.36
CA ILE A 274 -17.69 2.95 -10.93
C ILE A 274 -18.29 2.28 -12.16
N GLN A 275 -17.62 2.43 -13.28
CA GLN A 275 -17.92 1.75 -14.54
C GLN A 275 -16.85 0.68 -14.72
N MET A 276 -17.25 -0.59 -14.60
CA MET A 276 -16.40 -1.77 -14.77
C MET A 276 -16.75 -2.43 -16.09
N ARG A 277 -15.74 -2.84 -16.85
CA ARG A 277 -15.92 -3.57 -18.10
C ARG A 277 -15.19 -4.90 -18.07
N LYS A 278 -15.85 -5.93 -18.58
CA LYS A 278 -15.27 -7.24 -18.83
C LYS A 278 -14.19 -7.13 -19.90
N LYS A 279 -13.09 -7.87 -19.70
CA LYS A 279 -11.97 -7.93 -20.65
C LYS A 279 -11.52 -9.36 -20.86
N HIS A 280 -10.90 -9.60 -22.02
CA HIS A 280 -10.32 -10.90 -22.35
C HIS A 280 -9.05 -11.15 -21.52
N LYS A 281 -8.61 -12.41 -21.49
CA LYS A 281 -7.37 -12.82 -20.82
C LYS A 281 -6.17 -12.07 -21.40
N GLY A 282 -5.24 -11.67 -20.52
CA GLY A 282 -4.01 -10.98 -20.91
C GLY A 282 -4.14 -9.45 -21.03
N TYR A 283 -5.33 -8.89 -20.80
CA TYR A 283 -5.52 -7.43 -20.75
C TYR A 283 -4.93 -6.82 -19.46
N GLY A 284 -4.95 -7.56 -18.35
CA GLY A 284 -4.51 -7.10 -17.03
C GLY A 284 -5.46 -6.14 -16.33
N LEU A 285 -5.05 -5.63 -15.17
CA LEU A 285 -5.85 -4.72 -14.35
C LEU A 285 -5.59 -3.24 -14.69
N HIS A 286 -6.49 -2.66 -15.49
CA HIS A 286 -6.48 -1.23 -15.83
C HIS A 286 -7.54 -0.49 -15.03
N CYS A 287 -7.25 -0.27 -13.74
CA CYS A 287 -8.18 0.30 -12.78
C CYS A 287 -7.49 1.34 -11.87
N HIS A 288 -8.28 2.01 -11.03
CA HIS A 288 -7.73 2.77 -9.91
C HIS A 288 -6.89 1.87 -8.99
N ARG A 289 -5.74 2.34 -8.48
CA ARG A 289 -4.79 1.56 -7.65
C ARG A 289 -5.42 0.77 -6.49
N ALA A 290 -6.47 1.31 -5.87
CA ALA A 290 -7.19 0.64 -4.80
C ALA A 290 -8.03 -0.53 -5.32
N ILE A 291 -8.67 -0.37 -6.47
CA ILE A 291 -9.42 -1.43 -7.15
C ILE A 291 -8.45 -2.54 -7.55
N ILE A 292 -7.27 -2.21 -8.10
CA ILE A 292 -6.23 -3.20 -8.42
C ILE A 292 -5.86 -4.02 -7.18
N THR A 293 -5.68 -3.36 -6.03
CA THR A 293 -5.34 -4.01 -4.75
C THR A 293 -6.44 -4.97 -4.32
N VAL A 294 -7.72 -4.56 -4.43
CA VAL A 294 -8.88 -5.40 -4.10
C VAL A 294 -9.03 -6.57 -5.08
N CYS A 295 -8.93 -6.32 -6.39
CA CYS A 295 -9.03 -7.34 -7.42
C CYS A 295 -7.97 -8.44 -7.26
N LYS A 296 -6.73 -8.07 -6.90
CA LYS A 296 -5.69 -9.06 -6.57
C LYS A 296 -6.07 -9.97 -5.41
N LEU A 297 -6.72 -9.42 -4.37
CA LEU A 297 -7.17 -10.20 -3.21
C LEU A 297 -8.41 -11.05 -3.51
N ILE A 298 -9.26 -10.63 -4.46
CA ILE A 298 -10.38 -11.44 -4.96
C ILE A 298 -9.88 -12.53 -5.91
N GLY A 299 -8.78 -12.26 -6.64
CA GLY A 299 -8.29 -13.11 -7.73
C GLY A 299 -8.93 -12.79 -9.08
N ILE A 300 -9.19 -11.52 -9.36
CA ILE A 300 -9.53 -11.01 -10.69
C ILE A 300 -8.23 -10.49 -11.32
N THR A 301 -7.88 -11.01 -12.51
CA THR A 301 -6.65 -10.68 -13.23
C THR A 301 -6.86 -9.66 -14.33
N ASP A 302 -8.03 -9.68 -14.98
CA ASP A 302 -8.31 -8.88 -16.18
C ASP A 302 -9.59 -8.09 -15.98
N MET A 303 -9.48 -6.75 -15.97
CA MET A 303 -10.64 -5.86 -15.86
C MET A 303 -10.24 -4.43 -16.21
N TYR A 304 -11.16 -3.70 -16.83
CA TYR A 304 -11.07 -2.23 -16.92
C TYR A 304 -12.06 -1.60 -15.94
N ALA A 305 -11.61 -0.60 -15.16
CA ALA A 305 -12.54 0.14 -14.31
C ALA A 305 -12.21 1.63 -14.27
N LYS A 306 -13.22 2.44 -14.57
CA LYS A 306 -13.18 3.90 -14.47
C LYS A 306 -14.00 4.36 -13.27
N VAL A 307 -13.40 5.20 -12.43
CA VAL A 307 -14.07 5.84 -11.31
C VAL A 307 -14.47 7.25 -11.72
N CYS A 308 -15.75 7.57 -11.64
CA CYS A 308 -16.34 8.86 -11.93
C CYS A 308 -16.90 9.50 -10.64
N GLY A 309 -16.87 10.83 -10.56
CA GLY A 309 -17.34 11.56 -9.38
C GLY A 309 -16.31 11.63 -8.25
N SER A 310 -16.73 11.35 -7.01
CA SER A 310 -15.86 11.49 -5.82
C SER A 310 -14.91 10.30 -5.63
N PRO A 311 -13.59 10.50 -5.53
CA PRO A 311 -12.60 9.43 -5.33
C PRO A 311 -12.43 9.02 -3.85
N HIS A 312 -13.51 9.06 -3.04
CA HIS A 312 -13.41 8.73 -1.62
C HIS A 312 -13.25 7.22 -1.40
N MET A 313 -12.12 6.80 -0.82
CA MET A 313 -11.73 5.38 -0.72
C MET A 313 -12.78 4.46 -0.09
N LEU A 314 -13.45 4.88 0.98
CA LEU A 314 -14.48 4.08 1.64
C LEU A 314 -15.70 3.86 0.74
N ASN A 315 -16.17 4.92 0.07
CA ASN A 315 -17.30 4.83 -0.84
C ASN A 315 -16.94 4.05 -2.10
N LEU A 316 -15.73 4.23 -2.61
CA LEU A 316 -15.18 3.47 -3.73
C LEU A 316 -15.18 1.97 -3.42
N THR A 317 -14.69 1.58 -2.24
CA THR A 317 -14.64 0.16 -1.84
C THR A 317 -16.04 -0.41 -1.69
N LYS A 318 -16.97 0.34 -1.06
CA LYS A 318 -18.38 -0.06 -0.95
C LYS A 318 -19.07 -0.19 -2.30
N ALA A 319 -18.85 0.73 -3.22
CA ALA A 319 -19.38 0.67 -4.58
C ALA A 319 -18.87 -0.57 -5.32
N LEU A 320 -17.58 -0.87 -5.18
CA LEU A 320 -16.93 -2.01 -5.82
C LEU A 320 -17.54 -3.32 -5.34
N PHE A 321 -17.58 -3.56 -4.02
CA PHE A 321 -18.17 -4.79 -3.47
C PHE A 321 -19.67 -4.89 -3.77
N LYS A 322 -20.42 -3.78 -3.75
CA LYS A 322 -21.83 -3.77 -4.14
C LYS A 322 -22.03 -4.17 -5.61
N GLY A 323 -21.20 -3.65 -6.52
CA GLY A 323 -21.31 -3.95 -7.94
C GLY A 323 -20.95 -5.40 -8.25
N LEU A 324 -19.84 -5.88 -7.68
CA LEU A 324 -19.36 -7.24 -7.88
C LEU A 324 -20.28 -8.30 -7.24
N ALA A 325 -20.88 -8.01 -6.09
CA ALA A 325 -21.81 -8.94 -5.43
C ALA A 325 -23.17 -9.02 -6.12
N ASN A 326 -23.57 -8.00 -6.88
CA ASN A 326 -24.86 -7.94 -7.56
C ASN A 326 -24.81 -8.41 -9.02
N GLN A 327 -23.69 -8.98 -9.47
CA GLN A 327 -23.59 -9.49 -10.83
C GLN A 327 -24.45 -10.75 -10.99
N LYS A 328 -25.17 -10.87 -12.11
CA LYS A 328 -25.81 -12.09 -12.56
C LYS A 328 -24.81 -13.01 -13.27
N THR A 329 -24.81 -14.30 -12.94
CA THR A 329 -24.08 -15.31 -13.73
C THR A 329 -24.78 -15.60 -15.04
N HIS A 330 -24.07 -16.26 -15.96
CA HIS A 330 -24.70 -16.79 -17.18
C HIS A 330 -25.75 -17.86 -16.85
N GLN A 331 -25.57 -18.60 -15.76
CA GLN A 331 -26.53 -19.62 -15.34
C GLN A 331 -27.83 -18.99 -14.83
N ASP A 332 -27.72 -17.93 -14.03
CA ASP A 332 -28.90 -17.18 -13.56
C ASP A 332 -29.67 -16.57 -14.73
N LEU A 333 -28.95 -16.01 -15.71
CA LEU A 333 -29.54 -15.44 -16.91
C LEU A 333 -30.25 -16.50 -17.77
N ALA A 334 -29.63 -17.67 -17.94
CA ALA A 334 -30.23 -18.79 -18.66
C ALA A 334 -31.53 -19.25 -17.99
N ASN A 335 -31.52 -19.37 -16.66
CA ASN A 335 -32.68 -19.78 -15.87
C ASN A 335 -33.80 -18.72 -15.91
N GLU A 336 -33.46 -17.43 -15.80
CA GLU A 336 -34.42 -16.31 -15.84
C GLU A 336 -35.14 -16.22 -17.18
N LYS A 337 -34.40 -16.37 -18.29
CA LYS A 337 -34.94 -16.28 -19.65
C LYS A 337 -35.43 -17.61 -20.22
N SER A 338 -35.09 -18.72 -19.57
CA SER A 338 -35.32 -20.10 -20.04
C SER A 338 -34.74 -20.37 -21.44
N LEU A 339 -33.59 -19.77 -21.75
CA LEU A 339 -32.91 -19.86 -23.04
C LEU A 339 -31.42 -20.21 -22.86
N HIS A 340 -30.82 -20.78 -23.90
CA HIS A 340 -29.39 -21.08 -23.93
C HIS A 340 -28.56 -19.80 -24.07
N VAL A 341 -27.49 -19.69 -23.29
CA VAL A 341 -26.55 -18.56 -23.35
C VAL A 341 -25.37 -18.94 -24.22
N VAL A 342 -25.27 -18.30 -25.37
CA VAL A 342 -24.24 -18.52 -26.39
C VAL A 342 -23.24 -17.38 -26.36
N GLU A 343 -21.95 -17.70 -26.25
CA GLU A 343 -20.85 -16.75 -26.39
C GLU A 343 -20.24 -16.87 -27.79
N PHE A 344 -20.13 -15.73 -28.48
CA PHE A 344 -19.38 -15.62 -29.72
C PHE A 344 -18.03 -14.97 -29.43
N ARG A 345 -16.95 -15.58 -29.93
CA ARG A 345 -15.58 -15.05 -29.80
C ARG A 345 -15.03 -14.76 -31.19
N GLU A 346 -14.52 -13.55 -31.38
CA GLU A 346 -13.93 -13.14 -32.66
C GLU A 346 -12.78 -14.07 -33.09
N GLU A 347 -11.99 -14.56 -32.14
CA GLU A 347 -10.90 -15.52 -32.37
C GLU A 347 -11.37 -16.86 -32.97
N GLN A 348 -12.61 -17.27 -32.70
CA GLN A 348 -13.18 -18.55 -33.15
C GLN A 348 -14.16 -18.37 -34.33
N GLY A 349 -14.28 -17.14 -34.87
CA GLY A 349 -15.17 -16.82 -35.97
C GLY A 349 -16.66 -17.04 -35.60
N PRO A 350 -17.47 -17.66 -36.47
CA PRO A 350 -18.91 -17.81 -36.26
C PRO A 350 -19.30 -18.96 -35.33
N LEU A 351 -18.35 -19.66 -34.71
CA LEU A 351 -18.63 -20.85 -33.88
C LEU A 351 -19.43 -20.46 -32.61
N PRO A 352 -20.66 -20.98 -32.42
CA PRO A 352 -21.43 -20.72 -31.21
C PRO A 352 -20.91 -21.56 -30.04
N ILE A 353 -20.41 -20.92 -28.98
CA ILE A 353 -20.00 -21.61 -27.76
C ILE A 353 -21.15 -21.56 -26.76
N LEU A 354 -21.69 -22.72 -26.40
CA LEU A 354 -22.71 -22.82 -25.36
C LEU A 354 -22.05 -22.68 -23.98
N VAL A 355 -22.33 -21.57 -23.27
CA VAL A 355 -21.71 -21.29 -21.96
C VAL A 355 -22.61 -21.74 -20.81
N ALA A 356 -23.92 -21.56 -20.94
CA ALA A 356 -24.88 -21.99 -19.94
C ALA A 356 -26.18 -22.48 -20.60
N SER A 357 -26.81 -23.47 -19.98
CA SER A 357 -28.13 -23.96 -20.37
C SER A 357 -29.08 -23.85 -19.19
N PRO A 358 -30.36 -23.54 -19.41
CA PRO A 358 -31.33 -23.50 -18.33
C PRO A 358 -31.47 -24.89 -17.72
N GLN A 359 -31.59 -24.95 -16.39
CA GLN A 359 -31.85 -26.23 -15.70
C GLN A 359 -33.30 -26.71 -15.91
N GLY A 360 -34.21 -25.78 -16.18
CA GLY A 360 -35.63 -26.04 -16.44
C GLY A 360 -35.98 -26.27 -17.90
N ALA A 361 -37.27 -26.18 -18.21
CA ALA A 361 -37.76 -26.31 -19.58
C ALA A 361 -37.24 -25.17 -20.46
N VAL A 362 -36.62 -25.54 -21.58
CA VAL A 362 -36.15 -24.56 -22.58
C VAL A 362 -37.37 -23.98 -23.30
N ARG A 363 -37.45 -22.66 -23.33
CA ARG A 363 -38.47 -21.93 -24.10
C ARG A 363 -38.28 -22.22 -25.59
N LYS A 364 -39.36 -22.58 -26.28
CA LYS A 364 -39.35 -22.86 -27.72
C LYS A 364 -39.42 -21.58 -28.56
N ASP A 365 -40.09 -20.56 -28.05
CA ASP A 365 -40.30 -19.29 -28.75
C ASP A 365 -39.05 -18.38 -28.62
N PRO A 366 -38.57 -17.79 -29.73
CA PRO A 366 -37.45 -16.86 -29.70
C PRO A 366 -37.82 -15.54 -29.01
N GLU A 367 -36.81 -14.78 -28.58
CA GLU A 367 -37.02 -13.41 -28.09
C GLU A 367 -37.39 -12.48 -29.26
N THR A 368 -38.31 -11.55 -29.01
CA THR A 368 -38.65 -10.49 -29.96
C THR A 368 -37.45 -9.55 -30.11
N ILE A 369 -36.93 -9.42 -31.33
CA ILE A 369 -35.82 -8.52 -31.64
C ILE A 369 -36.41 -7.13 -31.90
N GLU A 370 -36.13 -6.18 -31.00
CA GLU A 370 -36.43 -4.76 -31.25
C GLU A 370 -35.37 -4.18 -32.20
N GLU A 371 -35.82 -3.45 -33.24
CA GLU A 371 -34.90 -2.82 -34.21
C GLU A 371 -34.00 -1.76 -33.56
N VAL A 372 -34.52 -1.05 -32.55
CA VAL A 372 -33.79 -0.03 -31.79
C VAL A 372 -34.03 -0.28 -30.29
N PRO A 373 -33.02 -0.78 -29.56
CA PRO A 373 -33.17 -1.07 -28.15
C PRO A 373 -33.14 0.23 -27.32
N ASP A 374 -34.09 0.38 -26.38
CA ASP A 374 -34.10 1.51 -25.43
C ASP A 374 -33.13 1.28 -24.27
N VAL A 375 -31.83 1.27 -24.58
CA VAL A 375 -30.76 1.10 -23.60
C VAL A 375 -30.13 2.46 -23.31
N LYS A 376 -30.06 2.82 -22.02
CA LYS A 376 -29.37 4.03 -21.60
C LYS A 376 -27.87 3.92 -21.91
N LEU A 377 -27.43 4.70 -22.91
CA LEU A 377 -26.03 4.76 -23.30
C LEU A 377 -25.26 5.81 -22.49
N GLU A 378 -24.00 5.50 -22.19
CA GLU A 378 -23.08 6.41 -21.53
C GLU A 378 -22.29 7.20 -22.58
N TRP A 379 -22.45 8.52 -22.60
CA TRP A 379 -21.87 9.39 -23.64
C TRP A 379 -20.34 9.28 -23.74
N ASN A 380 -19.67 9.03 -22.62
CA ASN A 380 -18.22 8.83 -22.57
C ASN A 380 -17.76 7.61 -23.38
N GLU A 381 -18.62 6.61 -23.55
CA GLU A 381 -18.32 5.40 -24.32
C GLU A 381 -18.53 5.65 -25.81
N ILE A 382 -19.62 6.32 -26.16
CA ILE A 382 -19.94 6.73 -27.53
C ILE A 382 -18.81 7.58 -28.11
N LYS A 383 -18.27 8.52 -27.31
CA LYS A 383 -17.17 9.39 -27.74
C LYS A 383 -15.87 8.64 -28.09
N LEU A 384 -15.68 7.44 -27.52
CA LEU A 384 -14.49 6.63 -27.79
C LEU A 384 -14.64 5.79 -29.07
N LEU A 385 -15.84 5.73 -29.64
CA LEU A 385 -16.07 5.06 -30.92
C LEU A 385 -15.48 5.89 -32.07
N PRO A 386 -14.98 5.24 -33.14
CA PRO A 386 -14.53 5.93 -34.34
C PRO A 386 -15.58 6.89 -34.91
N ASP A 387 -15.14 8.02 -35.49
CA ASP A 387 -16.00 9.14 -35.91
C ASP A 387 -17.13 8.78 -36.90
N HIS A 388 -16.99 7.68 -37.65
CA HIS A 388 -18.03 7.21 -38.57
C HIS A 388 -19.23 6.58 -37.85
N LEU A 389 -19.04 6.03 -36.64
CA LEU A 389 -20.11 5.46 -35.80
C LEU A 389 -20.71 6.51 -34.85
N SER A 390 -19.90 7.47 -34.39
CA SER A 390 -20.38 8.51 -33.44
C SER A 390 -21.34 9.51 -34.09
N LYS A 391 -21.13 9.87 -35.36
CA LYS A 391 -21.98 10.84 -36.09
C LYS A 391 -23.40 10.33 -36.34
N HIS A 392 -23.60 9.02 -36.53
CA HIS A 392 -24.94 8.44 -36.72
C HIS A 392 -25.78 8.44 -35.43
N LEU A 393 -25.14 8.40 -34.25
CA LEU A 393 -25.83 8.34 -32.95
C LEU A 393 -26.17 9.73 -32.38
N VAL A 394 -25.38 10.77 -32.68
CA VAL A 394 -25.55 12.12 -32.09
C VAL A 394 -26.69 12.92 -32.73
N HIS A 395 -27.10 12.62 -33.96
CA HIS A 395 -28.17 13.35 -34.65
C HIS A 395 -29.59 13.15 -34.08
N HIS A 396 -29.79 12.24 -33.12
CA HIS A 396 -31.12 11.95 -32.56
C HIS A 396 -31.39 12.57 -31.17
N THR A 397 -30.40 13.12 -30.47
CA THR A 397 -30.58 13.57 -29.07
C THR A 397 -30.90 15.06 -28.89
N ASP A 398 -30.99 15.86 -29.96
CA ASP A 398 -31.16 17.32 -29.88
C ASP A 398 -32.49 17.88 -30.40
N GLN A 399 -33.51 17.02 -30.62
CA GLN A 399 -34.84 17.49 -31.03
C GLN A 399 -35.97 16.79 -30.25
N GLN A 400 -36.26 17.26 -29.04
CA GLN A 400 -37.59 17.12 -28.48
C GLN A 400 -38.51 18.22 -29.03
N GLY A 401 -39.35 17.83 -29.98
CA GLY A 401 -40.51 18.56 -30.51
C GLY A 401 -41.39 17.58 -31.32
N PRO A 402 -42.73 17.68 -31.31
CA PRO A 402 -43.60 16.54 -31.58
C PRO A 402 -43.80 16.25 -33.07
N ARG A 403 -43.90 14.95 -33.39
CA ARG A 403 -44.35 14.33 -34.64
C ARG A 403 -43.50 14.62 -35.89
N LYS A 404 -42.86 13.56 -36.41
CA LYS A 404 -43.30 12.83 -37.61
C LYS A 404 -42.31 11.71 -37.94
N SER A 405 -42.89 10.54 -38.21
CA SER A 405 -42.29 9.39 -38.87
C SER A 405 -41.62 9.77 -40.19
N CYS A 406 -40.39 9.33 -40.43
CA CYS A 406 -39.83 9.17 -41.76
C CYS A 406 -38.98 7.90 -41.82
N LEU A 407 -39.43 7.00 -42.71
CA LEU A 407 -38.79 5.76 -43.12
C LEU A 407 -37.44 6.04 -43.79
N LEU A 408 -36.44 5.26 -43.45
CA LEU A 408 -35.26 5.03 -44.30
C LEU A 408 -35.01 3.53 -44.36
N THR A 409 -35.47 2.96 -45.46
CA THR A 409 -35.20 1.61 -45.91
C THR A 409 -33.72 1.48 -46.27
N GLN A 410 -33.00 0.63 -45.54
CA GLN A 410 -31.79 -0.02 -46.08
C GLN A 410 -31.86 -1.50 -45.74
N GLY A 411 -31.97 -2.29 -46.81
CA GLY A 411 -32.15 -3.73 -46.75
C GLY A 411 -30.89 -4.45 -46.28
N PHE A 412 -31.11 -5.47 -45.47
CA PHE A 412 -30.25 -6.63 -45.40
C PHE A 412 -31.12 -7.88 -45.48
N HIS A 413 -30.70 -8.80 -46.35
CA HIS A 413 -31.36 -10.09 -46.58
C HIS A 413 -31.35 -10.94 -45.32
N ILE A 414 -32.54 -11.37 -44.89
CA ILE A 414 -32.73 -12.46 -43.94
C ILE A 414 -32.71 -13.77 -44.75
N CYS A 415 -31.73 -14.64 -44.47
CA CYS A 415 -31.85 -16.06 -44.80
C CYS A 415 -32.67 -16.75 -43.71
N THR A 416 -33.82 -17.31 -44.08
CA THR A 416 -34.61 -18.26 -43.30
C THR A 416 -34.06 -19.69 -43.48
N PRO A 417 -34.50 -20.67 -42.66
CA PRO A 417 -33.66 -21.78 -42.21
C PRO A 417 -33.50 -22.93 -43.21
N TRP A 418 -32.35 -23.59 -43.13
CA TRP A 418 -32.01 -24.80 -43.89
C TRP A 418 -32.91 -25.98 -43.50
N HIS A 419 -33.62 -26.52 -44.49
CA HIS A 419 -34.24 -27.85 -44.47
C HIS A 419 -33.32 -28.81 -45.24
N PRO A 420 -33.02 -30.03 -44.75
CA PRO A 420 -32.06 -30.92 -45.40
C PRO A 420 -32.75 -31.72 -46.51
N ASN A 421 -32.53 -31.32 -47.77
CA ASN A 421 -32.48 -32.19 -48.95
C ASN A 421 -32.35 -31.34 -50.21
N GLU A 422 -31.14 -31.27 -50.79
CA GLU A 422 -30.95 -31.20 -52.26
C GLU A 422 -29.47 -31.28 -52.60
N LEU A 423 -28.97 -32.51 -52.61
CA LEU A 423 -27.79 -32.89 -53.37
C LEU A 423 -28.22 -33.05 -54.84
N ARG A 424 -27.40 -32.51 -55.74
CA ARG A 424 -27.27 -32.87 -57.17
C ARG A 424 -28.16 -32.08 -58.15
N ARG A 425 -27.64 -30.95 -58.66
CA ARG A 425 -27.66 -30.60 -60.09
C ARG A 425 -26.81 -29.36 -60.39
N ARG A 426 -26.15 -29.41 -61.56
CA ARG A 426 -25.39 -28.35 -62.27
C ARG A 426 -23.92 -28.19 -61.93
N GLN A 427 -23.14 -29.16 -62.42
CA GLN A 427 -21.90 -28.88 -63.15
C GLN A 427 -22.24 -28.18 -64.49
N ASN A 428 -21.26 -27.40 -64.97
CA ASN A 428 -21.09 -26.86 -66.32
C ASN A 428 -21.85 -25.58 -66.73
N LEU A 429 -21.07 -24.50 -66.86
CA LEU A 429 -21.03 -23.49 -67.96
C LEU A 429 -19.96 -22.45 -67.58
N HIS A 430 -18.70 -22.60 -68.02
CA HIS A 430 -18.06 -21.85 -69.12
C HIS A 430 -18.28 -20.32 -69.08
N THR A 431 -17.30 -19.57 -68.56
CA THR A 431 -16.31 -18.73 -69.29
C THR A 431 -16.89 -17.49 -69.99
N HIS A 432 -16.57 -16.29 -69.48
CA HIS A 432 -16.17 -15.14 -70.30
C HIS A 432 -15.32 -14.14 -69.47
N SER A 433 -14.39 -13.53 -70.18
CA SER A 433 -13.13 -12.89 -69.80
C SER A 433 -13.17 -11.35 -69.69
N PHE A 434 -12.02 -10.77 -69.27
CA PHE A 434 -11.57 -9.35 -69.24
C PHE A 434 -11.93 -8.51 -68.01
N SER A 435 -11.11 -7.58 -67.49
CA SER A 435 -9.66 -7.35 -67.48
C SER A 435 -9.36 -6.17 -66.54
N SER A 436 -8.13 -6.12 -66.02
CA SER A 436 -7.35 -4.91 -65.73
C SER A 436 -7.59 -4.07 -64.44
N SER A 437 -6.58 -4.18 -63.56
CA SER A 437 -5.84 -3.09 -62.90
C SER A 437 -6.46 -2.33 -61.71
N LYS A 438 -5.91 -2.54 -60.50
CA LYS A 438 -4.89 -1.70 -59.84
C LYS A 438 -4.84 -2.03 -58.35
N HIS A 439 -3.80 -2.74 -57.91
CA HIS A 439 -3.42 -2.80 -56.49
C HIS A 439 -2.22 -1.85 -56.27
N PRO A 440 -2.26 -0.95 -55.27
CA PRO A 440 -1.05 -0.28 -54.80
C PRO A 440 -0.26 -1.19 -53.85
N LYS A 441 1.07 -1.13 -54.04
CA LYS A 441 2.13 -1.91 -53.43
C LYS A 441 2.27 -1.66 -51.92
N ILE A 442 2.47 -2.73 -51.15
CA ILE A 442 3.02 -2.70 -49.79
C ILE A 442 4.54 -2.94 -49.93
N PRO A 443 5.43 -2.09 -49.37
CA PRO A 443 6.87 -2.32 -49.44
C PRO A 443 7.31 -3.37 -48.40
N ILE A 444 8.02 -4.37 -48.91
CA ILE A 444 8.84 -5.34 -48.20
C ILE A 444 10.14 -4.62 -47.79
N LEU A 445 10.55 -4.73 -46.52
CA LEU A 445 11.91 -4.46 -46.07
C LEU A 445 12.45 -5.74 -45.43
N GLU A 446 13.51 -6.25 -46.05
CA GLU A 446 14.36 -7.35 -45.59
C GLU A 446 15.38 -6.90 -44.52
N PRO A 447 16.04 -7.86 -43.83
CA PRO A 447 16.59 -7.66 -42.49
C PRO A 447 18.05 -7.23 -42.46
N LEU A 448 18.44 -6.52 -41.40
CA LEU A 448 19.84 -6.31 -41.04
C LEU A 448 20.25 -7.20 -39.87
N SER A 449 21.24 -8.03 -40.14
CA SER A 449 22.08 -8.80 -39.23
C SER A 449 22.84 -7.92 -38.23
N CYS A 450 23.01 -8.38 -36.98
CA CYS A 450 24.29 -8.39 -36.24
C CYS A 450 24.17 -9.17 -34.91
N LEU A 451 24.77 -10.36 -34.93
CA LEU A 451 25.53 -11.07 -33.88
C LEU A 451 25.69 -10.41 -32.49
N THR A 452 25.26 -11.11 -31.44
CA THR A 452 26.09 -11.44 -30.25
C THR A 452 25.54 -12.68 -29.51
N SER A 453 26.31 -13.77 -29.63
CA SER A 453 26.48 -14.97 -28.78
C SER A 453 25.65 -15.16 -27.48
N CYS A 454 24.89 -16.27 -27.45
CA CYS A 454 24.55 -17.05 -26.24
C CYS A 454 24.85 -18.55 -26.52
N PRO A 455 25.40 -19.33 -25.57
CA PRO A 455 25.81 -20.72 -25.80
C PRO A 455 24.65 -21.74 -25.62
N PRO A 456 24.73 -22.94 -26.23
CA PRO A 456 23.66 -23.93 -26.22
C PRO A 456 23.64 -24.85 -24.98
N PRO A 457 22.49 -25.49 -24.67
CA PRO A 457 22.38 -26.42 -23.55
C PRO A 457 23.07 -27.76 -23.86
N GLY A 458 23.96 -28.16 -22.96
CA GLY A 458 24.72 -29.41 -23.00
C GLY A 458 23.86 -30.63 -22.67
N ARG A 459 24.20 -31.72 -23.36
CA ARG A 459 23.64 -33.07 -23.26
C ARG A 459 23.82 -33.69 -21.88
N ALA A 460 22.86 -34.56 -21.56
CA ALA A 460 22.87 -35.51 -20.47
C ALA A 460 24.19 -36.29 -20.37
N SER A 461 24.74 -36.32 -19.17
CA SER A 461 25.76 -37.28 -18.73
C SER A 461 25.24 -37.90 -17.43
N ILE A 462 25.10 -39.21 -17.49
CA ILE A 462 24.71 -40.10 -16.40
C ILE A 462 25.92 -40.17 -15.47
N ASP A 463 25.77 -39.71 -14.23
CA ASP A 463 26.71 -40.02 -13.16
C ASP A 463 25.97 -40.57 -11.95
N ILE A 464 26.47 -41.73 -11.55
CA ILE A 464 25.98 -42.67 -10.56
C ILE A 464 26.19 -42.07 -9.17
N MET A 465 25.11 -41.84 -8.41
CA MET A 465 25.22 -41.65 -6.96
C MET A 465 25.23 -43.01 -6.25
N PRO A 466 26.16 -43.25 -5.30
CA PRO A 466 26.15 -44.44 -4.49
C PRO A 466 25.01 -44.39 -3.46
N VAL A 467 24.21 -45.45 -3.47
CA VAL A 467 23.21 -45.81 -2.47
C VAL A 467 23.92 -46.08 -1.15
N ILE A 468 23.75 -45.20 -0.15
CA ILE A 468 24.01 -45.54 1.25
C ILE A 468 22.68 -45.99 1.84
N SER A 469 22.56 -47.30 1.98
CA SER A 469 21.54 -47.99 2.77
C SER A 469 21.80 -47.79 4.26
N SER A 470 20.83 -47.25 4.99
CA SER A 470 20.75 -47.43 6.44
C SER A 470 19.34 -47.91 6.79
N VAL A 471 19.21 -49.24 6.82
CA VAL A 471 18.08 -49.98 7.36
C VAL A 471 18.24 -50.09 8.88
N ALA A 472 17.11 -50.02 9.56
CA ALA A 472 16.90 -50.10 10.99
C ALA A 472 17.33 -51.43 11.63
N LEU A 473 17.82 -51.34 12.87
CA LEU A 473 17.83 -52.34 13.95
C LEU A 473 17.52 -51.51 15.21
N LYS A 474 16.35 -51.59 15.86
CA LYS A 474 15.81 -52.65 16.73
C LYS A 474 16.80 -53.19 17.77
N ASP A 475 16.41 -52.92 19.02
CA ASP A 475 16.56 -53.69 20.26
C ASP A 475 17.67 -53.34 21.29
N ALA A 476 17.16 -53.26 22.53
CA ALA A 476 17.77 -53.51 23.84
C ALA A 476 18.66 -52.44 24.50
N GLY A 477 18.21 -51.98 25.68
CA GLY A 477 19.00 -51.20 26.65
C GLY A 477 18.17 -50.19 27.40
#